data_AF-A0A7V4LQ29-F1
#
_entry.id   AF-A0A7V4LQ29-F1
#
_cell.length_a   1.000
_cell.length_b   1.000
_cell.length_c   1.000
_cell.angle_alpha   90.00
_cell.angle_beta   90.00
_cell.angle_gamma   90.00
#
_symmetry.space_group_name_H-M   'P 1'
#
loop_
_entity.id
_entity.type
_entity.pdbx_description
1 polymer ?
#
loop_
_entity_poly.entity_id
_entity_poly.type
_entity_poly.pdbx_seq_one_letter_code
_entity_poly.pdbx_strand_id
1 'polypeptide(L)'
;MIEKAVQLQPANPEIRFLRLMIQLNIPSFLKYNNQEEDRQFLVQYFGKYRPAKGSFEETMVNLIRKYGKLSASQKAALEKGS
;
A
#
# COMPACT_ATOMS: atom_id res chain seq x y z
N MET A 1 3.10 15.02 -8.85
CA MET A 1 4.09 15.11 -7.75
C MET A 1 4.32 13.76 -7.10
N ILE A 2 3.27 13.04 -6.68
CA ILE A 2 3.41 11.70 -6.07
C ILE A 2 4.04 10.66 -7.02
N GLU A 3 3.70 10.66 -8.32
CA GLU A 3 4.32 9.74 -9.29
C GLU A 3 5.83 9.92 -9.40
N LYS A 4 6.30 11.18 -9.43
CA LYS A 4 7.73 11.50 -9.45
C LYS A 4 8.42 11.05 -8.17
N ALA A 5 7.76 11.17 -7.02
CA ALA A 5 8.30 10.70 -5.74
C ALA A 5 8.51 9.18 -5.75
N VAL A 6 7.55 8.41 -6.28
CA VAL A 6 7.70 6.94 -6.45
C VAL A 6 8.81 6.62 -7.44
N GLN A 7 8.95 7.37 -8.54
CA GLN A 7 10.05 7.18 -9.50
C GLN A 7 11.43 7.40 -8.86
N LEU A 8 11.56 8.41 -7.99
CA LEU A 8 12.81 8.72 -7.29
C LEU A 8 13.13 7.72 -6.18
N GLN A 9 12.10 7.19 -5.50
CA GLN A 9 12.25 6.24 -4.39
C GLN A 9 11.29 5.06 -4.54
N PRO A 10 11.52 4.17 -5.51
CA PRO A 10 10.57 3.11 -5.86
C PRO A 10 10.48 2.00 -4.82
N ALA A 11 11.39 1.94 -3.84
CA ALA A 11 11.35 0.98 -2.75
C ALA A 11 10.81 1.57 -1.43
N ASN A 12 10.40 2.84 -1.43
CA ASN A 12 9.88 3.48 -0.22
C ASN A 12 8.39 3.09 0.00
N PRO A 13 8.06 2.34 1.07
CA PRO A 13 6.70 1.87 1.31
C PRO A 13 5.73 3.01 1.63
N GLU A 14 6.19 4.09 2.28
CA GLU A 14 5.34 5.22 2.66
C GLU A 14 4.82 5.97 1.43
N ILE A 15 5.71 6.26 0.47
CA ILE A 15 5.33 7.00 -0.75
C ILE A 15 4.36 6.16 -1.59
N ARG A 16 4.58 4.85 -1.69
CA ARG A 16 3.66 3.92 -2.38
C ARG A 16 2.32 3.80 -1.67
N PHE A 17 2.31 3.76 -0.34
CA PHE A 17 1.10 3.80 0.46
C PHE A 17 0.29 5.08 0.17
N LEU A 18 0.94 6.25 0.17
CA LEU A 18 0.29 7.52 -0.13
C LEU A 18 -0.29 7.52 -1.55
N ARG A 19 0.46 7.04 -2.55
CA ARG A 19 -0.03 6.93 -3.93
C ARG A 19 -1.27 6.03 -4.02
N LEU A 20 -1.24 4.85 -3.37
CA LEU A 20 -2.37 3.93 -3.34
C LEU A 20 -3.61 4.61 -2.72
N MET A 21 -3.48 5.21 -1.54
CA MET A 21 -4.60 5.84 -0.84
C MET A 21 -5.19 7.00 -1.63
N ILE A 22 -4.36 7.83 -2.27
CA ILE A 22 -4.82 8.91 -3.15
C ILE A 22 -5.57 8.30 -4.34
N GLN A 23 -4.93 7.40 -5.10
CA GLN A 23 -5.50 6.88 -6.33
C GLN A 23 -6.80 6.07 -6.12
N LEU A 24 -7.02 5.50 -4.94
CA LEU A 24 -8.27 4.81 -4.58
C LEU A 24 -9.45 5.76 -4.36
N ASN A 25 -9.19 7.05 -4.09
CA ASN A 25 -10.18 8.06 -3.72
C ASN A 25 -10.32 9.19 -4.75
N ILE A 26 -9.52 9.20 -5.82
CA ILE A 26 -9.67 10.17 -6.91
C ILE A 26 -10.66 9.69 -7.98
N PRO A 27 -11.25 10.62 -8.75
CA PRO A 27 -12.17 10.28 -9.83
C PRO A 27 -11.55 9.37 -10.90
N SER A 28 -12.34 8.40 -11.39
CA SER A 28 -11.91 7.42 -12.39
C SER A 28 -11.55 8.02 -13.75
N PHE A 29 -12.07 9.22 -14.10
CA PHE A 29 -11.74 9.89 -15.36
C PHE A 29 -10.27 10.31 -15.47
N LEU A 30 -9.55 10.36 -14.34
CA LEU A 30 -8.11 10.62 -14.31
C LEU A 30 -7.28 9.39 -14.75
N LYS A 31 -7.92 8.23 -14.96
CA LYS A 31 -7.35 7.01 -15.58
C LYS A 31 -6.03 6.51 -14.96
N TYR A 32 -5.80 6.75 -13.67
CA TYR A 32 -4.66 6.15 -12.96
C TYR A 32 -4.85 4.63 -12.81
N ASN A 33 -3.75 3.87 -12.98
CA ASN A 33 -3.77 2.41 -13.00
C ASN A 33 -2.64 1.75 -12.16
N ASN A 34 -1.93 2.51 -11.31
CA ASN A 34 -0.82 1.98 -10.50
C ASN A 34 -1.26 1.26 -9.21
N GLN A 35 -2.56 1.29 -8.90
CA GLN A 35 -3.09 0.78 -7.63
C GLN A 35 -2.74 -0.70 -7.39
N GLU A 36 -2.71 -1.52 -8.44
CA GLU A 36 -2.36 -2.94 -8.30
C GLU A 36 -0.87 -3.15 -8.01
N GLU A 37 -0.01 -2.36 -8.65
CA GLU A 37 1.44 -2.34 -8.40
C GLU A 37 1.73 -2.03 -6.92
N ASP A 38 1.07 -0.98 -6.38
CA ASP A 38 1.27 -0.58 -4.99
C ASP A 38 0.68 -1.59 -4.00
N ARG A 39 -0.49 -2.19 -4.30
CA ARG A 39 -1.04 -3.29 -3.49
C ARG A 39 -0.05 -4.44 -3.39
N GLN A 40 0.48 -4.90 -4.52
CA GLN A 40 1.42 -6.02 -4.57
C GLN A 40 2.69 -5.71 -3.78
N PHE A 41 3.27 -4.53 -4.01
CA PHE A 41 4.47 -4.09 -3.30
C PHE A 41 4.24 -4.05 -1.79
N LEU A 42 3.19 -3.37 -1.32
CA LEU A 42 2.94 -3.16 0.11
C LEU A 42 2.59 -4.46 0.83
N VAL A 43 1.81 -5.34 0.19
CA VAL A 43 1.50 -6.67 0.72
C VAL A 43 2.76 -7.51 0.85
N GLN A 44 3.63 -7.49 -0.16
CA GLN A 44 4.89 -8.23 -0.10
C GLN A 44 5.84 -7.65 0.96
N TYR A 45 5.94 -6.33 1.05
CA TYR A 45 6.80 -5.64 2.00
C TYR A 45 6.37 -5.93 3.44
N PHE A 46 5.12 -5.65 3.80
CA PHE A 46 4.62 -5.86 5.17
C PHE A 46 4.31 -7.32 5.51
N GLY A 47 4.22 -8.19 4.50
CA GLY A 47 4.20 -9.64 4.70
C GLY A 47 5.56 -10.19 5.15
N LYS A 48 6.66 -9.54 4.75
CA LYS A 48 8.03 -9.90 5.16
C LYS A 48 8.50 -9.12 6.40
N TYR A 49 8.17 -7.83 6.48
CA TYR A 49 8.61 -6.93 7.53
C TYR A 49 7.44 -6.56 8.43
N ARG A 50 7.49 -7.03 9.68
CA ARG A 50 6.47 -6.71 10.65
C ARG A 50 6.76 -5.36 11.32
N PRO A 51 5.84 -4.39 11.22
CA PRO A 51 6.03 -3.11 11.87
C PRO A 51 5.92 -3.25 13.38
N ALA A 52 6.67 -2.42 14.11
CA ALA A 52 6.57 -2.38 15.56
C ALA A 52 5.17 -1.91 15.98
N LYS A 53 4.66 -2.45 17.09
CA LYS A 53 3.37 -2.02 17.64
C LYS A 53 3.42 -0.52 18.01
N GLY A 54 2.39 0.22 17.62
CA GLY A 54 2.29 1.68 17.80
C GLY A 54 3.04 2.50 16.73
N SER A 55 3.74 1.85 15.80
CA SER A 55 4.42 2.56 14.71
C SER A 55 3.45 3.12 13.67
N PHE A 56 3.95 4.07 12.88
CA PHE A 56 3.21 4.56 11.73
C PHE A 56 3.00 3.46 10.69
N GLU A 57 3.97 2.56 10.53
CA GLU A 57 3.90 1.43 9.62
C GLU A 57 2.79 0.43 10.00
N GLU A 58 2.55 0.20 11.30
CA GLU A 58 1.39 -0.58 11.75
C GLU A 58 0.09 0.11 11.36
N THR A 59 0.03 1.45 11.51
CA THR A 59 -1.11 2.26 11.06
C THR A 59 -1.33 2.12 9.55
N MET A 60 -0.27 2.17 8.74
CA MET A 60 -0.35 1.96 7.30
C MET A 60 -0.92 0.59 6.96
N VAL A 61 -0.43 -0.48 7.58
CA VAL A 61 -0.94 -1.85 7.36
C VAL A 61 -2.44 -1.94 7.67
N ASN A 62 -2.88 -1.33 8.78
CA ASN A 62 -4.29 -1.32 9.17
C ASN A 62 -5.17 -0.56 8.17
N LEU A 63 -4.69 0.59 7.67
CA LEU A 63 -5.39 1.36 6.64
C LEU A 63 -5.42 0.62 5.29
N ILE A 64 -4.34 -0.05 4.89
CA ILE A 64 -4.30 -0.88 3.68
C ILE A 64 -5.31 -2.04 3.79
N ARG A 65 -5.38 -2.71 4.94
CA ARG A 65 -6.38 -3.79 5.16
C ARG A 65 -7.81 -3.27 5.04
N LYS A 66 -8.09 -2.07 5.57
CA LYS A 66 -9.43 -1.49 5.60
C LYS A 66 -9.86 -0.87 4.27
N TYR A 67 -8.98 -0.12 3.63
CA TYR A 67 -9.31 0.71 2.46
C TYR A 67 -8.61 0.31 1.18
N GLY A 68 -7.54 -0.50 1.25
CA GLY A 68 -6.66 -0.82 0.12
C GLY A 68 -7.30 -1.65 -1.00
N LYS A 69 -8.58 -2.03 -0.89
CA LYS A 69 -9.31 -2.89 -1.84
C LYS A 69 -8.52 -4.17 -2.20
N LEU A 70 -8.00 -4.82 -1.17
CA LEU A 70 -7.20 -6.04 -1.30
C LEU A 70 -8.05 -7.24 -1.74
N SER A 71 -7.46 -8.10 -2.57
CA SER A 71 -7.99 -9.44 -2.85
C SER A 71 -7.96 -10.34 -1.61
N ALA A 72 -8.67 -11.46 -1.65
CA ALA A 72 -8.65 -12.44 -0.55
C ALA A 72 -7.23 -12.98 -0.29
N SER A 73 -6.45 -13.25 -1.35
CA SER A 73 -5.06 -13.72 -1.22
C SER A 73 -4.15 -12.66 -0.62
N GLN A 74 -4.32 -11.39 -0.99
CA GLN A 74 -3.56 -10.28 -0.43
C GLN A 74 -3.86 -10.05 1.05
N LYS A 75 -5.13 -10.17 1.47
CA LYS A 75 -5.51 -10.11 2.90
C LYS A 75 -4.84 -11.22 3.70
N ALA A 76 -4.93 -12.46 3.22
CA ALA A 76 -4.30 -13.61 3.88
C ALA A 76 -2.78 -13.46 4.01
N ALA A 77 -2.10 -12.90 2.99
CA ALA A 77 -0.67 -12.64 3.04
C ALA A 77 -0.29 -11.62 4.14
N LEU A 78 -1.15 -10.63 4.40
CA LEU A 78 -0.95 -9.69 5.50
C LEU A 78 -1.32 -10.26 6.87
N GLU A 79 -2.18 -11.28 6.96
CA GLU A 79 -2.58 -11.93 8.21
C GLU A 79 -1.56 -12.99 8.68
N LYS A 80 -1.00 -13.77 7.76
CA LYS A 80 -0.15 -14.94 8.05
C LYS A 80 1.22 -14.67 8.70
N GLY A 81 1.66 -13.43 8.83
CA GLY A 81 2.86 -13.10 9.58
C GLY A 81 2.61 -12.64 11.03
N SER A 82 1.36 -12.77 11.54
CA SER A 82 0.96 -12.29 12.87
C SER A 82 1.10 -13.40 13.90
#